data_AF-A0A6V8PCF2-F1
#
_entry.id   AF-A0A6V8PCF2-F1
#
_cell.length_a   1.000
_cell.length_b   1.000
_cell.length_c   1.000
_cell.angle_alpha   90.00
_cell.angle_beta   90.00
_cell.angle_gamma   90.00
#
_symmetry.space_group_name_H-M   'P 1'
#
loop_
_entity.id
_entity.type
_entity.pdbx_description
1 polymer ?
#
loop_
_entity_poly.entity_id
_entity_poly.type
_entity_poly.pdbx_seq_one_letter_code
_entity_poly.pdbx_strand_id
1 'polypeptide(L)' 'TIPHPYLTVRRFVLIPLLEIDKNLRLPGGDLLKSYLSELSLDDKVEFYANYDWVSIAHAP' A
#
# COMPACT_ATOMS: atom_id res chain seq x y z
N THR A 1 -9.14 -1.66 -11.82
CA THR A 1 -9.15 -0.20 -12.08
C THR A 1 -7.75 0.34 -11.90
N ILE A 2 -7.32 1.26 -12.76
CA ILE A 2 -6.06 2.01 -12.62
C ILE A 2 -6.41 3.51 -12.55
N PRO A 3 -5.91 4.27 -11.56
CA PRO A 3 -5.20 3.78 -10.36
C PRO A 3 -6.09 2.89 -9.47
N HIS A 4 -5.48 2.16 -8.54
CA HIS A 4 -6.23 1.29 -7.63
C HIS A 4 -7.21 2.13 -6.78
N PRO A 5 -8.48 1.71 -6.61
CA PRO A 5 -9.51 2.52 -5.92
C PRO A 5 -9.15 2.92 -4.48
N TYR A 6 -8.37 2.08 -3.81
CA TYR A 6 -7.95 2.30 -2.42
C TYR A 6 -6.48 2.72 -2.27
N LEU A 7 -5.87 3.24 -3.34
CA LEU A 7 -4.46 3.67 -3.32
C LEU A 7 -4.20 4.76 -2.27
N THR A 8 -5.11 5.73 -2.17
CA THR A 8 -4.93 6.94 -1.34
C THR A 8 -5.30 6.76 0.12
N VAL A 9 -5.84 5.60 0.52
CA VAL A 9 -6.32 5.34 1.89
C VAL A 9 -5.49 4.30 2.64
N ARG A 10 -4.34 3.89 2.09
CA ARG A 10 -3.50 2.82 2.66
C ARG A 10 -2.10 3.32 2.88
N ARG A 11 -1.77 3.64 4.14
CA ARG A 11 -0.46 4.20 4.49
C ARG A 11 0.71 3.29 4.09
N PHE A 12 0.55 1.97 4.26
CA PHE A 12 1.57 0.98 3.89
C PHE A 12 1.83 0.87 2.38
N VAL A 13 0.93 1.39 1.54
CA VAL A 13 1.11 1.47 0.08
C VAL A 13 1.74 2.81 -0.30
N LEU A 14 1.28 3.89 0.32
CA LEU A 14 1.73 5.25 0.04
C LEU A 14 3.21 5.47 0.40
N ILE A 15 3.66 4.93 1.54
CA ILE A 15 5.03 5.12 2.02
C ILE A 15 6.06 4.57 1.00
N PRO A 16 6.03 3.28 0.59
CA PRO A 16 6.98 2.77 -0.39
C PRO A 16 7.01 3.54 -1.71
N LEU A 17 5.84 4.00 -2.19
CA LEU A 17 5.77 4.80 -3.42
C LEU A 17 6.47 6.16 -3.27
N LEU A 18 6.29 6.81 -2.12
CA LEU A 18 6.91 8.11 -1.82
C LEU A 18 8.41 8.00 -1.49
N GLU A 19 8.88 6.82 -1.06
CA GLU A 19 10.31 6.52 -0.94
C GLU A 19 11.00 6.48 -2.31
N ILE A 20 10.30 6.00 -3.34
CA ILE A 20 10.80 5.96 -4.73
C ILE A 20 10.72 7.36 -5.37
N ASP A 21 9.58 8.04 -5.27
CA ASP A 21 9.39 9.39 -5.79
C ASP A 21 8.55 10.27 -4.85
N LYS A 22 9.21 11.23 -4.20
CA LYS A 22 8.62 12.17 -3.23
C LYS A 22 7.64 13.18 -3.86
N ASN A 23 7.69 13.36 -5.18
CA ASN A 23 6.85 14.30 -5.93
C ASN A 23 5.90 13.57 -6.89
N LEU A 24 5.70 12.26 -6.69
CA LEU A 24 4.79 11.46 -7.48
C LEU A 24 3.39 12.09 -7.51
N ARG A 25 2.80 12.15 -8.70
CA ARG A 25 1.47 12.71 -8.95
C ARG A 25 0.52 11.64 -9.45
N LEU A 26 -0.73 11.72 -9.02
CA LEU A 26 -1.82 10.95 -9.62
C LEU A 26 -2.15 11.49 -11.03
N PRO A 27 -2.87 10.72 -11.87
CA PRO A 27 -3.29 11.18 -13.20
C PRO A 27 -4.10 12.50 -13.20
N GLY A 28 -4.70 12.90 -12.07
CA GLY A 28 -5.37 14.19 -11.88
C GLY A 28 -4.45 15.36 -11.50
N GLY A 29 -3.14 15.11 -11.32
CA GLY A 29 -2.15 16.12 -10.96
C GLY A 29 -1.87 16.26 -9.46
N ASP A 30 -2.72 15.70 -8.60
CA ASP A 30 -2.54 15.74 -7.14
C ASP A 30 -1.26 15.04 -6.71
N LEU A 31 -0.58 15.64 -5.74
CA LEU A 31 0.63 15.06 -5.13
C LEU A 31 0.25 13.90 -4.22
N LEU A 32 0.86 12.73 -4.42
CA LEU A 32 0.54 11.55 -3.62
C LEU A 32 0.75 11.75 -2.11
N LYS A 33 1.73 12.58 -1.74
CA LYS A 33 2.03 12.90 -0.34
C LYS A 33 0.93 13.70 0.39
N SER A 34 0.04 14.40 -0.30
CA SER A 34 -1.06 15.13 0.37
C SER A 34 -2.04 14.17 1.05
N TYR A 35 -2.19 12.97 0.51
CA TYR A 35 -3.03 11.92 1.09
C TYR A 35 -2.41 11.30 2.34
N LEU A 36 -1.08 11.35 2.49
CA LEU A 36 -0.39 10.73 3.64
C LEU A 36 -0.65 11.47 4.96
N SER A 37 -0.80 12.81 4.91
CA SER A 37 -1.07 13.62 6.11
C SER A 37 -2.45 13.39 6.73
N GLU A 38 -3.38 12.81 5.97
CA GLU A 38 -4.75 12.57 6.40
C GLU A 38 -4.94 11.16 7.01
N LEU A 39 -3.92 10.30 6.94
CA LEU A 39 -4.01 8.92 7.40
C LEU A 39 -3.47 8.73 8.81
N SER A 40 -4.13 7.81 9.54
CA SER A 40 -3.70 7.39 10.87
C SER A 40 -2.30 6.79 10.84
N LEU A 41 -1.52 7.05 11.89
CA LEU A 41 -0.23 6.39 12.12
C LEU A 41 -0.39 4.95 12.64
N ASP A 42 -1.57 4.58 13.13
CA ASP A 42 -1.89 3.26 13.69
C ASP A 42 -2.44 2.28 12.64
N ASP A 43 -2.16 2.51 11.36
CA ASP A 43 -2.48 1.56 10.29
C ASP A 43 -1.65 0.28 10.49
N LYS A 44 -2.29 -0.74 11.07
CA LYS A 44 -1.68 -2.07 11.30
C LYS A 44 -1.80 -2.93 10.06
N VAL A 45 -0.68 -3.52 9.65
CA VAL A 45 -0.67 -4.59 8.65
C VAL A 45 -0.88 -5.92 9.38
N GLU A 46 -2.07 -6.49 9.24
CA GLU A 46 -2.36 -7.83 9.74
C GLU A 46 -1.92 -8.87 8.71
N PHE A 47 -1.03 -9.76 9.12
CA PHE A 47 -0.66 -10.92 8.33
C PHE A 47 -1.74 -11.99 8.51
N TYR A 48 -2.49 -12.28 7.45
CA TYR A 48 -3.41 -13.41 7.46
C TYR A 48 -2.61 -14.71 7.34
N ALA A 49 -2.39 -15.38 8.47
CA ALA A 49 -1.67 -16.66 8.58
C ALA A 49 -2.39 -17.87 7.94
N ASN A 50 -3.44 -17.64 7.14
CA ASN A 50 -4.26 -18.71 6.59
C ASN A 50 -3.71 -19.29 5.27
N TYR A 51 -2.59 -18.77 4.79
CA TYR A 51 -1.77 -19.45 3.79
C TYR A 51 -0.50 -19.91 4.50
N ASP A 52 -0.52 -21.17 4.94
CA ASP A 52 0.67 -21.84 5.38
C ASP A 52 1.63 -21.99 4.19
N TRP A 53 2.60 -21.08 4.09
CA TRP A 53 3.65 -21.10 3.08
C TRP A 53 4.54 -22.36 3.17
N VAL A 54 4.49 -23.09 4.30
CA VAL A 54 5.22 -24.34 4.51
C VAL A 54 4.46 -25.53 3.88
N SER A 55 3.12 -25.48 3.83
CA SER A 55 2.28 -26.49 3.19
C SER A 55 2.31 -26.47 1.66
N ILE A 56 2.72 -25.37 1.03
CA ILE A 56 2.85 -25.27 -0.44
C ILE A 56 4.15 -25.94 -0.94
N ALA A 57 5.18 -26.00 -0.09
CA ALA A 57 6.51 -26.48 -0.47
C ALA A 57 6.67 -28.02 -0.48
N HIS A 58 5.64 -28.78 -0.05
CA HIS A 58 5.70 -30.25 0.04
C HIS A 58 4.47 -30.96 -0.56
N ALA A 59 3.76 -30.34 -1.51
CA ALA A 59 2.80 -31.10 -2.31
C ALA A 59 3.55 -32.07 -3.26
N PRO A 60 3.18 -33.36 -3.34
CA PRO A 60 3.84 -34.35 -4.20
C PRO A 60 3.71 -34.04 -5.69
#